data_AF-A0A919LAG9-F1
#
_entry.id   AF-A0A919LAG9-F1
#
_cell.length_a   1.000
_cell.length_b   1.000
_cell.length_c   1.000
_cell.angle_alpha   90.00
_cell.angle_beta   90.00
_cell.angle_gamma   90.00
#
_symmetry.space_group_name_H-M   'P 1'
#
loop_
_entity.id
_entity.type
_entity.pdbx_description
1 polymer ?
#
loop_
_entity_poly.entity_id
_entity_poly.type
_entity_poly.pdbx_seq_one_letter_code
_entity_poly.pdbx_strand_id
1 'polypeptide(L)'
;MRKAALSLVTVASIALLLPQQFASASTTSEVPDAPLAAGEVQEIGPGLYLSASDTYQVYENDVDGGLMARSHTVAGQPQGLALAQDAPTGRSDLGVFGPGWEAEFVGGQLNRSLTQDAGSITTKDLDTGEATRYELTNSFDRPDGGTVNDYAAADGSTLVETVVWDDLAGEMKATVVETPNLDLTTTATDDDTFTDEQGNAVPASDLKPSYTWTRLPVSGDAWRVTSLGSKAFGDTTVSYDGVGRVSTVSETATATDPAKTVRVTYAGISTAVGDTLGDVAGQVKDITVTTGATVQTLARYHYDASGLLKQVTNPAEGIDLAGYTYDGGDRLASMTSDDGTRWELSFTGDAAAPQALETTGSPEPGAEVDGEDVIPPAEEPVGASAYPAKCSAANHWMRYTKSGCTTKVAHYGWRWPEWKTTPSGRKVRGIYKDHCTKSSDKPDGFDFRAACDMHDYGYGVIGNSYTSHSHYLDTSKKSAVDTVFYNTLKDDVCSDYRHKSICRGYAWTYYQAVKSQGDPKNGADAT
;
A
#
# COMPACT_ATOMS: atom_id res chain seq x y z
N MET A 1 -37.78 70.03 52.15
CA MET A 1 -37.91 68.56 52.07
C MET A 1 -37.56 68.13 50.65
N ARG A 2 -36.58 67.20 50.52
CA ARG A 2 -36.32 66.15 49.50
C ARG A 2 -36.77 66.41 48.04
N LYS A 3 -35.85 66.46 47.05
CA LYS A 3 -35.38 65.35 46.16
C LYS A 3 -36.56 64.63 45.44
N ALA A 4 -36.59 64.35 44.14
CA ALA A 4 -35.54 64.00 43.19
C ALA A 4 -36.03 64.11 41.73
N ALA A 5 -35.07 64.20 40.81
CA ALA A 5 -35.23 64.03 39.36
C ALA A 5 -35.52 62.56 38.99
N LEU A 6 -36.30 62.33 37.93
CA LEU A 6 -36.45 61.04 37.26
C LEU A 6 -35.88 61.18 35.84
N SER A 7 -34.79 60.46 35.56
CA SER A 7 -34.28 60.18 34.23
C SER A 7 -34.68 58.76 33.85
N LEU A 8 -35.24 58.58 32.64
CA LEU A 8 -35.48 57.27 32.05
C LEU A 8 -34.14 56.58 31.78
N VAL A 9 -34.01 55.35 32.30
CA VAL A 9 -32.90 54.43 32.03
C VAL A 9 -33.29 53.53 30.87
N THR A 10 -32.56 53.64 29.77
CA THR A 10 -32.49 52.66 28.69
C THR A 10 -31.65 51.48 29.17
N VAL A 11 -32.24 50.28 29.24
CA VAL A 11 -31.51 49.04 29.53
C VAL A 11 -30.86 48.55 28.24
N ALA A 12 -29.54 48.73 28.14
CA ALA A 12 -28.72 48.05 27.14
C ALA A 12 -28.26 46.71 27.74
N SER A 13 -28.72 45.60 27.16
CA SER A 13 -28.19 44.27 27.45
C SER A 13 -26.76 44.18 26.90
N ILE A 14 -25.78 44.19 27.80
CA ILE A 14 -24.39 43.85 27.49
C ILE A 14 -24.32 42.33 27.45
N ALA A 15 -24.31 41.77 26.24
CA ALA A 15 -23.86 40.40 26.02
C ALA A 15 -22.37 40.35 26.38
N LEU A 16 -22.04 39.59 27.43
CA LEU A 16 -20.68 39.24 27.79
C LEU A 16 -20.08 38.39 26.64
N LEU A 17 -19.34 39.06 25.75
CA LEU A 17 -18.38 38.42 24.86
C LEU A 17 -17.22 37.89 25.72
N LEU A 18 -17.39 36.66 26.21
CA LEU A 18 -16.25 35.85 26.62
C LEU A 18 -15.45 35.52 25.35
N PRO A 19 -14.12 35.74 25.33
CA PRO A 19 -13.31 35.21 24.26
C PRO A 19 -13.42 33.69 24.31
N GLN A 20 -14.01 33.09 23.28
CA GLN A 20 -13.84 31.67 23.03
C GLN A 20 -12.34 31.45 22.83
N GLN A 21 -11.69 30.89 23.84
CA GLN A 21 -10.38 30.29 23.68
C GLN A 21 -10.61 29.11 22.73
N PHE A 22 -10.34 29.32 21.44
CA PHE A 22 -10.05 28.21 20.55
C PHE A 22 -8.94 27.41 21.23
N ALA A 23 -9.21 26.16 21.57
CA ALA A 23 -8.18 25.23 21.95
C ALA A 23 -7.13 25.25 20.83
N SER A 24 -5.91 25.64 21.16
CA SER A 24 -4.80 25.56 20.24
C SER A 24 -4.65 24.09 19.85
N ALA A 25 -4.89 23.78 18.56
CA ALA A 25 -4.46 22.52 17.99
C ALA A 25 -2.96 22.39 18.30
N SER A 26 -2.58 21.29 18.94
CA SER A 26 -1.18 20.93 19.12
C SER A 26 -0.59 20.67 17.74
N THR A 27 0.13 21.65 17.20
CA THR A 27 0.98 21.46 16.02
C THR A 27 2.20 20.67 16.47
N THR A 28 2.12 19.34 16.45
CA THR A 28 3.27 18.48 16.72
C THR A 28 4.19 18.52 15.51
N SER A 29 5.42 18.99 15.74
CA SER A 29 6.50 18.88 14.77
C SER A 29 7.20 17.56 15.06
N GLU A 30 7.11 16.59 14.16
CA GLU A 30 7.66 15.24 14.35
C GLU A 30 9.14 15.18 13.95
N VAL A 31 9.96 16.08 14.50
CA VAL A 31 11.41 16.01 14.31
C VAL A 31 12.00 15.06 15.35
N PRO A 32 12.96 14.19 14.98
CA PRO A 32 13.73 13.46 15.96
C PRO A 32 14.45 14.46 16.90
N ASP A 33 14.14 14.43 18.20
CA ASP A 33 14.84 15.22 19.23
C ASP A 33 16.35 14.86 19.30
N ALA A 34 16.72 13.69 18.76
CA ALA A 34 18.09 13.21 18.58
C ALA A 34 18.21 12.38 17.29
N PRO A 35 19.40 12.28 16.67
CA PRO A 35 19.63 11.37 15.54
C PRO A 35 19.28 9.94 15.95
N LEU A 36 18.52 9.24 15.10
CA LEU A 36 18.19 7.82 15.28
C LEU A 36 19.46 6.98 15.38
N ALA A 37 19.40 5.89 16.16
CA ALA A 37 20.47 4.91 16.16
C ALA A 37 20.54 4.22 14.79
N ALA A 38 21.75 3.86 14.36
CA ALA A 38 21.95 3.22 13.05
C ALA A 38 21.14 1.92 12.96
N GLY A 39 20.24 1.85 11.98
CA GLY A 39 19.37 0.69 11.77
C GLY A 39 17.93 0.90 12.20
N GLU A 40 17.61 1.99 12.92
CA GLU A 40 16.24 2.31 13.31
C GLU A 40 15.41 2.85 12.15
N VAL A 41 14.12 2.52 12.17
CA VAL A 41 13.08 3.05 11.30
C VAL A 41 12.20 3.97 12.15
N GLN A 42 11.81 5.12 11.61
CA GLN A 42 10.93 6.07 12.28
C GLN A 42 9.87 6.60 11.32
N GLU A 43 8.63 6.73 11.79
CA GLU A 43 7.58 7.47 11.09
C GLU A 43 7.81 8.97 11.25
N ILE A 44 7.78 9.69 10.13
CA ILE A 44 7.87 11.15 10.08
C ILE A 44 6.79 11.62 9.11
N GLY A 45 5.70 12.15 9.67
CA GLY A 45 4.52 12.55 8.92
C GLY A 45 3.97 11.46 8.01
N PRO A 46 3.83 11.70 6.69
CA PRO A 46 3.23 10.74 5.76
C PRO A 46 4.18 9.59 5.36
N GLY A 47 5.43 9.61 5.82
CA GLY A 47 6.47 8.68 5.37
C GLY A 47 7.26 8.01 6.47
N LEU A 48 8.17 7.14 6.04
CA LEU A 48 9.10 6.41 6.89
C LEU A 48 10.53 6.88 6.60
N TYR A 49 11.27 7.19 7.65
CA TYR A 49 12.70 7.45 7.60
C TYR A 49 13.48 6.21 8.04
N LEU A 50 14.40 5.76 7.20
CA LEU A 50 15.28 4.62 7.43
C LEU A 50 16.71 5.13 7.66
N SER A 51 17.15 5.11 8.92
CA SER A 51 18.47 5.62 9.31
C SER A 51 19.65 4.83 8.71
N ALA A 52 19.44 3.55 8.38
CA ALA A 52 20.48 2.69 7.82
C ALA A 52 20.91 3.13 6.41
N SER A 53 19.96 3.59 5.61
CA SER A 53 20.15 4.04 4.23
C SER A 53 20.14 5.56 4.09
N ASP A 54 19.80 6.29 5.15
CA ASP A 54 19.54 7.72 5.13
C ASP A 54 18.51 8.09 4.04
N THR A 55 17.37 7.42 4.09
CA THR A 55 16.28 7.58 3.12
C THR A 55 14.95 7.84 3.79
N TYR A 56 14.20 8.81 3.27
CA TYR A 56 12.82 9.07 3.65
C TYR A 56 11.88 8.66 2.51
N GLN A 57 10.85 7.89 2.81
CA GLN A 57 9.97 7.26 1.81
C GLN A 57 8.51 7.55 2.11
N VAL A 58 7.80 8.07 1.11
CA VAL A 58 6.34 8.24 1.13
C VAL A 58 5.73 7.23 0.17
N TYR A 59 4.75 6.46 0.65
CA TYR A 59 4.04 5.45 -0.14
C TYR A 59 2.58 5.86 -0.33
N GLU A 60 2.12 5.79 -1.57
CA GLU A 60 0.77 6.18 -1.97
C GLU A 60 0.11 5.06 -2.76
N ASN A 61 -1.05 4.61 -2.29
CA ASN A 61 -1.85 3.63 -3.01
C ASN A 61 -2.92 4.35 -3.83
N ASP A 62 -2.86 4.22 -5.15
CA ASP A 62 -3.81 4.86 -6.06
C ASP A 62 -5.05 4.00 -6.29
N VAL A 63 -4.87 2.70 -6.50
CA VAL A 63 -5.95 1.76 -6.82
C VAL A 63 -5.70 0.40 -6.16
N ASP A 64 -6.67 -0.07 -5.37
CA ASP A 64 -6.59 -1.35 -4.66
C ASP A 64 -6.45 -2.56 -5.58
N GLY A 65 -7.18 -2.55 -6.70
CA GLY A 65 -7.08 -3.60 -7.70
C GLY A 65 -5.69 -3.65 -8.30
N GLY A 66 -5.04 -4.81 -8.29
CA GLY A 66 -3.67 -4.96 -8.74
C GLY A 66 -2.65 -4.18 -7.91
N LEU A 67 -3.02 -3.68 -6.72
CA LEU A 67 -2.20 -2.87 -5.81
C LEU A 67 -1.35 -1.85 -6.58
N MET A 68 -2.03 -0.92 -7.27
CA MET A 68 -1.38 0.11 -8.06
C MET A 68 -0.97 1.24 -7.11
N ALA A 69 0.32 1.30 -6.82
CA ALA A 69 0.88 2.27 -5.92
C ALA A 69 2.06 3.01 -6.55
N ARG A 70 2.56 4.00 -5.83
CA ARG A 70 3.80 4.69 -6.13
C ARG A 70 4.51 5.10 -4.85
N SER A 71 5.82 5.29 -4.95
CA SER A 71 6.64 5.80 -3.85
C SER A 71 7.50 6.97 -4.26
N HIS A 72 7.69 7.89 -3.32
CA HIS A 72 8.60 9.01 -3.41
C HIS A 72 9.71 8.83 -2.38
N THR A 73 10.94 8.62 -2.85
CA THR A 73 12.10 8.43 -1.98
C THR A 73 13.01 9.63 -2.04
N VAL A 74 13.36 10.18 -0.88
CA VAL A 74 14.42 11.19 -0.73
C VAL A 74 15.63 10.51 -0.08
N ALA A 75 16.80 10.64 -0.69
CA ALA A 75 18.04 10.08 -0.16
C ALA A 75 19.02 11.20 0.23
N GLY A 76 19.65 11.03 1.38
CA GLY A 76 20.68 11.92 1.87
C GLY A 76 21.90 11.87 0.95
N GLN A 77 22.62 12.98 0.88
CA GLN A 77 23.80 13.09 0.02
C GLN A 77 25.04 13.33 0.87
N PRO A 78 26.17 12.62 0.65
CA PRO A 78 27.39 12.86 1.41
C PRO A 78 27.90 14.31 1.35
N GLN A 79 27.56 15.03 0.28
CA GLN A 79 27.81 16.45 0.08
C GLN A 79 26.68 17.05 -0.76
N GLY A 80 25.96 18.03 -0.23
CA GLY A 80 24.93 18.76 -0.99
C GLY A 80 23.54 18.65 -0.36
N LEU A 81 22.50 18.90 -1.16
CA LEU A 81 21.12 18.76 -0.72
C LEU A 81 20.71 17.29 -0.81
N ALA A 82 19.92 16.78 0.13
CA ALA A 82 19.18 15.54 -0.09
C ALA A 82 18.29 15.69 -1.33
N LEU A 83 18.14 14.63 -2.13
CA LEU A 83 17.44 14.67 -3.42
C LEU A 83 16.39 13.58 -3.52
N ALA A 84 15.29 13.88 -4.20
CA ALA A 84 14.36 12.87 -4.67
C ALA A 84 15.08 11.89 -5.60
N GLN A 85 14.72 10.61 -5.50
CA GLN A 85 15.28 9.54 -6.31
C GLN A 85 14.34 9.23 -7.47
N ASP A 86 14.88 9.23 -8.67
CA ASP A 86 14.19 8.71 -9.85
C ASP A 86 14.26 7.18 -9.86
N ALA A 87 13.31 6.57 -10.59
CA ALA A 87 13.34 5.15 -10.86
C ALA A 87 14.70 4.70 -11.45
N PRO A 88 15.15 3.45 -11.17
CA PRO A 88 16.42 2.95 -11.65
C PRO A 88 16.60 3.11 -13.16
N THR A 89 17.78 3.54 -13.60
CA THR A 89 18.04 3.90 -15.02
C THR A 89 17.81 2.76 -16.03
N GLY A 90 17.80 1.50 -15.58
CA GLY A 90 17.47 0.32 -16.40
C GLY A 90 16.00 -0.08 -16.39
N ARG A 91 15.18 0.59 -15.57
CA ARG A 91 13.77 0.29 -15.29
C ARG A 91 12.90 1.53 -15.47
N SER A 92 12.97 2.12 -16.66
CA SER A 92 12.12 3.28 -17.02
C SER A 92 10.62 2.97 -16.93
N ASP A 93 10.23 1.69 -16.95
CA ASP A 93 8.86 1.25 -16.68
C ASP A 93 8.38 1.53 -15.25
N LEU A 94 9.31 1.78 -14.32
CA LEU A 94 8.99 2.22 -12.97
C LEU A 94 8.94 3.75 -12.84
N GLY A 95 9.57 4.52 -13.74
CA GLY A 95 9.58 5.99 -13.72
C GLY A 95 8.38 6.65 -14.40
N VAL A 96 7.23 5.98 -14.43
CA VAL A 96 6.09 6.37 -15.27
C VAL A 96 5.22 7.49 -14.69
N PHE A 97 5.43 7.86 -13.43
CA PHE A 97 4.73 8.95 -12.74
C PHE A 97 5.51 10.27 -12.73
N GLY A 98 6.59 10.35 -13.52
CA GLY A 98 7.43 11.54 -13.61
C GLY A 98 8.57 11.58 -12.58
N PRO A 99 9.35 12.67 -12.56
CA PRO A 99 10.54 12.78 -11.73
C PRO A 99 10.24 12.59 -10.24
N GLY A 100 11.15 11.91 -9.54
CA GLY A 100 11.06 11.63 -8.12
C GLY A 100 10.01 10.59 -7.70
N TRP A 101 9.29 9.98 -8.64
CA TRP A 101 8.30 8.94 -8.34
C TRP A 101 8.66 7.61 -8.98
N GLU A 102 8.55 6.56 -8.19
CA GLU A 102 8.68 5.18 -8.63
C GLU A 102 7.31 4.48 -8.57
N ALA A 103 6.96 3.73 -9.60
CA ALA A 103 5.75 2.94 -9.64
C ALA A 103 5.92 1.65 -8.83
N GLU A 104 4.90 1.29 -8.07
CA GLU A 104 4.81 0.04 -7.31
C GLU A 104 3.59 -0.74 -7.77
N PHE A 105 3.73 -1.37 -8.94
CA PHE A 105 2.67 -2.21 -9.47
C PHE A 105 2.64 -3.57 -8.77
N VAL A 106 1.43 -4.06 -8.52
CA VAL A 106 1.21 -5.30 -7.76
C VAL A 106 1.90 -5.22 -6.39
N GLY A 107 1.80 -4.06 -5.74
CA GLY A 107 2.35 -3.86 -4.40
C GLY A 107 3.88 -3.92 -4.35
N GLY A 108 4.55 -3.48 -5.43
CA GLY A 108 6.02 -3.51 -5.57
C GLY A 108 6.59 -4.85 -6.01
N GLN A 109 5.76 -5.87 -6.25
CA GLN A 109 6.25 -7.20 -6.63
C GLN A 109 6.91 -7.23 -8.02
N LEU A 110 6.68 -6.21 -8.85
CA LEU A 110 7.34 -6.04 -10.16
C LEU A 110 8.66 -5.25 -10.08
N ASN A 111 9.04 -4.74 -8.91
CA ASN A 111 10.28 -4.00 -8.68
C ASN A 111 11.45 -4.97 -8.51
N ARG A 112 11.61 -5.84 -9.50
CA ARG A 112 12.61 -6.89 -9.51
C ARG A 112 13.30 -6.97 -10.86
N SER A 113 14.58 -7.32 -10.88
CA SER A 113 15.32 -7.61 -12.11
C SER A 113 15.83 -9.04 -12.13
N LEU A 114 16.11 -9.53 -13.34
CA LEU A 114 16.70 -10.84 -13.56
C LEU A 114 17.89 -10.68 -14.51
N THR A 115 19.04 -11.21 -14.07
CA THR A 115 20.27 -11.25 -14.85
C THR A 115 20.71 -12.70 -15.04
N GLN A 116 21.20 -13.01 -16.24
CA GLN A 116 21.66 -14.35 -16.59
C GLN A 116 23.15 -14.29 -16.88
N ASP A 117 23.89 -15.21 -16.26
CA ASP A 117 25.31 -15.44 -16.52
C ASP A 117 25.52 -16.91 -16.96
N ALA A 118 26.73 -17.25 -17.37
CA ALA A 118 27.08 -18.62 -17.71
C ALA A 118 26.91 -19.55 -16.48
N GLY A 119 25.87 -20.40 -16.51
CA GLY A 119 25.60 -21.39 -15.47
C GLY A 119 24.86 -20.87 -14.24
N SER A 120 24.37 -19.62 -14.26
CA SER A 120 23.64 -19.07 -13.12
C SER A 120 22.66 -17.98 -13.51
N ILE A 121 21.60 -17.82 -12.72
CA ILE A 121 20.64 -16.73 -12.84
C ILE A 121 20.60 -15.99 -11.51
N THR A 122 20.56 -14.65 -11.54
CA THR A 122 20.43 -13.83 -10.32
C THR A 122 19.18 -12.97 -10.44
N THR A 123 18.27 -13.11 -9.48
CA THR A 123 17.15 -12.18 -9.30
C THR A 123 17.50 -11.17 -8.23
N LYS A 124 17.02 -9.94 -8.39
CA LYS A 124 17.27 -8.85 -7.45
C LYS A 124 15.98 -8.08 -7.21
N ASP A 125 15.65 -7.86 -5.94
CA ASP A 125 14.64 -6.90 -5.50
C ASP A 125 15.28 -5.49 -5.56
N LEU A 126 14.67 -4.59 -6.32
CA LEU A 126 15.24 -3.29 -6.64
C LEU A 126 15.05 -2.28 -5.52
N ASP A 127 14.00 -2.41 -4.72
CA ASP A 127 13.72 -1.53 -3.59
C ASP A 127 14.72 -1.77 -2.44
N THR A 128 14.96 -3.04 -2.14
CA THR A 128 15.79 -3.47 -0.99
C THR A 128 17.25 -3.68 -1.37
N GLY A 129 17.51 -3.92 -2.66
CA GLY A 129 18.81 -4.32 -3.18
C GLY A 129 19.17 -5.79 -2.90
N GLU A 130 18.31 -6.56 -2.22
CA GLU A 130 18.54 -7.98 -1.93
C GLU A 130 18.53 -8.81 -3.21
N ALA A 131 19.46 -9.76 -3.33
CA ALA A 131 19.62 -10.57 -4.52
C ALA A 131 19.79 -12.05 -4.16
N THR A 132 19.15 -12.90 -4.96
CA THR A 132 19.24 -14.36 -4.86
C THR A 132 19.91 -14.90 -6.11
N ARG A 133 21.01 -15.62 -5.92
CA ARG A 133 21.77 -16.26 -6.99
C ARG A 133 21.44 -17.75 -7.04
N TYR A 134 21.00 -18.20 -8.21
CA TYR A 134 20.62 -19.56 -8.52
C TYR A 134 21.69 -20.19 -9.41
N GLU A 135 22.29 -21.29 -8.94
CA GLU A 135 23.30 -22.03 -9.69
C GLU A 135 22.65 -23.17 -10.47
N LEU A 136 23.12 -23.41 -11.70
CA LEU A 136 22.60 -24.48 -12.56
C LEU A 136 22.86 -25.84 -11.90
N THR A 137 21.81 -26.62 -11.74
CA THR A 137 21.87 -27.96 -11.14
C THR A 137 21.66 -29.06 -12.17
N ASN A 138 20.73 -28.88 -13.11
CA ASN A 138 20.43 -29.82 -14.19
C ASN A 138 20.13 -29.06 -15.48
N SER A 139 20.41 -29.71 -16.61
CA SER A 139 20.04 -29.21 -17.94
C SER A 139 19.58 -30.39 -18.79
N PHE A 140 18.44 -30.22 -19.45
CA PHE A 140 17.80 -31.23 -20.28
C PHE A 140 17.51 -30.67 -21.67
N ASP A 141 18.04 -31.32 -22.70
CA ASP A 141 17.70 -31.01 -24.08
C ASP A 141 16.26 -31.45 -24.40
N ARG A 142 15.54 -30.59 -25.10
CA ARG A 142 14.19 -30.87 -25.56
C ARG A 142 14.21 -31.36 -27.02
N PRO A 143 13.25 -32.20 -27.45
CA PRO A 143 13.15 -32.65 -28.83
C PRO A 143 12.93 -31.52 -29.86
N ASP A 144 12.43 -30.37 -29.43
CA ASP A 144 12.20 -29.17 -30.25
C ASP A 144 13.47 -28.31 -30.43
N GLY A 145 14.64 -28.79 -29.98
CA GLY A 145 15.90 -28.04 -30.00
C GLY A 145 16.04 -27.01 -28.86
N GLY A 146 15.05 -26.94 -27.96
CA GLY A 146 15.07 -26.16 -26.74
C GLY A 146 15.76 -26.84 -25.57
N THR A 147 15.69 -26.20 -24.40
CA THR A 147 16.24 -26.73 -23.14
C THR A 147 15.30 -26.49 -21.96
N VAL A 148 15.42 -27.33 -20.94
CA VAL A 148 14.90 -27.08 -19.59
C VAL A 148 16.08 -27.12 -18.63
N ASN A 149 16.31 -26.02 -17.93
CA ASN A 149 17.42 -25.85 -17.00
C ASN A 149 16.87 -25.62 -15.60
N ASP A 150 17.27 -26.45 -14.65
CA ASP A 150 16.90 -26.34 -13.24
C ASP A 150 18.04 -25.66 -12.48
N TYR A 151 17.71 -24.64 -11.70
CA TYR A 151 18.65 -23.91 -10.86
C TYR A 151 18.20 -23.93 -9.40
N ALA A 152 19.16 -23.88 -8.48
CA ALA A 152 18.91 -23.82 -7.05
C ALA A 152 19.78 -22.75 -6.38
N ALA A 153 19.21 -22.04 -5.41
CA ALA A 153 19.91 -21.10 -4.57
C ALA A 153 20.27 -21.72 -3.21
N ALA A 154 21.21 -21.10 -2.50
CA ALA A 154 21.69 -21.57 -1.21
C ALA A 154 20.62 -21.53 -0.10
N ASP A 155 19.62 -20.66 -0.24
CA ASP A 155 18.48 -20.52 0.67
C ASP A 155 17.37 -21.56 0.40
N GLY A 156 17.57 -22.44 -0.58
CA GLY A 156 16.60 -23.45 -1.01
C GLY A 156 15.60 -22.96 -2.06
N SER A 157 15.68 -21.70 -2.50
CA SER A 157 14.85 -21.19 -3.60
C SER A 157 15.20 -21.92 -4.89
N THR A 158 14.21 -22.15 -5.74
CA THR A 158 14.39 -22.87 -7.01
C THR A 158 14.00 -21.99 -8.18
N LEU A 159 14.60 -22.25 -9.33
CA LEU A 159 14.29 -21.53 -10.57
C LEU A 159 14.37 -22.51 -11.73
N VAL A 160 13.36 -22.50 -12.60
CA VAL A 160 13.32 -23.32 -13.82
C VAL A 160 13.29 -22.42 -15.03
N GLU A 161 14.28 -22.53 -15.90
CA GLU A 161 14.30 -21.87 -17.21
C GLU A 161 13.87 -22.87 -18.28
N THR A 162 12.87 -22.51 -19.07
CA THR A 162 12.46 -23.26 -20.25
C THR A 162 12.71 -22.42 -21.49
N VAL A 163 13.50 -22.93 -22.42
CA VAL A 163 13.76 -22.33 -23.73
C VAL A 163 13.10 -23.18 -24.79
N VAL A 164 12.21 -22.58 -25.59
CA VAL A 164 11.44 -23.26 -26.64
C VAL A 164 11.56 -22.49 -27.95
N TRP A 165 11.64 -23.21 -29.07
CA TRP A 165 11.54 -22.59 -30.39
C TRP A 165 10.11 -22.09 -30.64
N ASP A 166 9.96 -20.79 -30.90
CA ASP A 166 8.69 -20.17 -31.27
C ASP A 166 8.62 -20.07 -32.79
N ASP A 167 7.84 -20.95 -33.43
CA ASP A 167 7.67 -20.99 -34.89
C ASP A 167 7.08 -19.69 -35.46
N LEU A 168 6.26 -18.98 -34.70
CA LEU A 168 5.62 -17.74 -35.15
C LEU A 168 6.60 -16.58 -35.13
N ALA A 169 7.43 -16.50 -34.08
CA ALA A 169 8.46 -15.48 -33.96
C ALA A 169 9.74 -15.82 -34.74
N GLY A 170 9.97 -17.10 -35.06
CA GLY A 170 11.18 -17.58 -35.71
C GLY A 170 12.42 -17.48 -34.83
N GLU A 171 12.25 -17.52 -33.50
CA GLU A 171 13.33 -17.37 -32.53
C GLU A 171 13.13 -18.27 -31.30
N MET A 172 14.20 -18.44 -30.51
CA MET A 172 14.15 -19.14 -29.23
C MET A 172 13.56 -18.21 -28.17
N LYS A 173 12.52 -18.65 -27.48
CA LYS A 173 11.87 -17.93 -26.38
C LYS A 173 12.18 -18.59 -25.05
N ALA A 174 12.74 -17.82 -24.14
CA ALA A 174 13.00 -18.25 -22.77
C ALA A 174 11.90 -17.76 -21.83
N THR A 175 11.44 -18.65 -20.96
CA THR A 175 10.54 -18.37 -19.83
C THR A 175 11.21 -18.88 -18.56
N VAL A 176 11.21 -18.09 -17.50
CA VAL A 176 11.79 -18.48 -16.21
C VAL A 176 10.70 -18.51 -15.16
N VAL A 177 10.63 -19.58 -14.37
CA VAL A 177 9.74 -19.66 -13.20
C VAL A 177 10.63 -19.70 -11.96
N GLU A 178 10.59 -18.62 -11.18
CA GLU A 178 11.25 -18.52 -9.87
C GLU A 178 10.26 -18.94 -8.78
N THR A 179 10.72 -19.73 -7.80
CA THR A 179 9.95 -20.10 -6.61
C THR A 179 10.82 -19.83 -5.38
N PRO A 180 10.66 -18.66 -4.73
CA PRO A 180 11.38 -18.34 -3.50
C PRO A 180 11.07 -19.34 -2.40
N ASN A 181 12.07 -19.67 -1.59
CA ASN A 181 11.88 -20.59 -0.48
C ASN A 181 11.31 -19.86 0.75
N LEU A 182 9.99 -19.88 0.86
CA LEU A 182 9.28 -19.50 2.08
C LEU A 182 8.88 -20.77 2.85
N ASP A 183 9.28 -20.85 4.12
CA ASP A 183 8.88 -21.92 5.03
C ASP A 183 7.56 -21.56 5.73
N LEU A 184 6.47 -21.87 5.05
CA LEU A 184 5.10 -21.70 5.54
C LEU A 184 4.63 -22.90 6.38
N THR A 185 5.53 -23.82 6.75
CA THR A 185 5.21 -24.97 7.61
C THR A 185 5.49 -24.70 9.08
N THR A 186 6.27 -23.67 9.39
CA THR A 186 6.65 -23.33 10.76
C THR A 186 5.55 -22.51 11.44
N THR A 187 4.92 -23.10 12.44
CA THR A 187 3.97 -22.42 13.33
C THR A 187 4.49 -22.50 14.76
N ALA A 188 4.29 -21.43 15.53
CA ALA A 188 4.55 -21.49 16.97
C ALA A 188 3.59 -22.49 17.63
N THR A 189 3.92 -22.93 18.85
CA THR A 189 2.97 -23.75 19.63
C THR A 189 1.71 -22.93 19.89
N ASP A 190 0.55 -23.52 19.61
CA ASP A 190 -0.79 -22.89 19.70
C ASP A 190 -1.10 -21.83 18.63
N ASP A 191 -0.33 -21.82 17.53
CA ASP A 191 -0.54 -20.94 16.38
C ASP A 191 -1.21 -21.67 15.20
N ASP A 192 -1.95 -20.93 14.39
CA ASP A 192 -2.75 -21.48 13.30
C ASP A 192 -1.90 -21.81 12.05
N THR A 193 -2.40 -22.73 11.23
CA THR A 193 -1.87 -22.98 9.89
C THR A 193 -2.83 -22.44 8.85
N PHE A 194 -2.33 -22.15 7.64
CA PHE A 194 -3.18 -21.89 6.47
C PHE A 194 -4.23 -22.98 6.30
N THR A 195 -5.51 -22.59 6.39
CA THR A 195 -6.64 -23.48 6.12
C THR A 195 -7.54 -22.92 5.04
N ASP A 196 -8.19 -23.80 4.28
CA ASP A 196 -9.22 -23.42 3.31
C ASP A 196 -10.53 -22.96 3.99
N GLU A 197 -11.53 -22.66 3.18
CA GLU A 197 -12.86 -22.26 3.67
C GLU A 197 -13.54 -23.36 4.50
N GLN A 198 -13.20 -24.63 4.26
CA GLN A 198 -13.72 -25.78 5.00
C GLN A 198 -12.89 -26.11 6.25
N GLY A 199 -11.81 -25.37 6.51
CA GLY A 199 -10.91 -25.57 7.64
C GLY A 199 -9.88 -26.69 7.43
N ASN A 200 -9.69 -27.18 6.21
CA ASN A 200 -8.62 -28.15 5.92
C ASN A 200 -7.30 -27.41 5.72
N ALA A 201 -6.20 -27.99 6.20
CA ALA A 201 -4.87 -27.42 6.00
C ALA A 201 -4.50 -27.33 4.51
N VAL A 202 -4.05 -26.16 4.09
CA VAL A 202 -3.51 -25.92 2.75
C VAL A 202 -2.07 -26.42 2.69
N PRO A 203 -1.67 -27.23 1.69
CA PRO A 203 -0.29 -27.69 1.59
C PRO A 203 0.68 -26.51 1.46
N ALA A 204 1.77 -26.50 2.24
CA ALA A 204 2.75 -25.41 2.18
C ALA A 204 3.38 -25.23 0.79
N SER A 205 3.51 -26.32 0.02
CA SER A 205 3.95 -26.25 -1.38
C SER A 205 3.00 -25.45 -2.27
N ASP A 206 1.70 -25.46 -1.96
CA ASP A 206 0.68 -24.76 -2.73
C ASP A 206 0.61 -23.27 -2.37
N LEU A 207 1.14 -22.87 -1.21
CA LEU A 207 1.21 -21.49 -0.74
C LEU A 207 2.46 -20.75 -1.22
N LYS A 208 3.50 -21.47 -1.67
CA LYS A 208 4.75 -20.85 -2.11
C LYS A 208 4.47 -19.92 -3.30
N PRO A 209 4.89 -18.65 -3.23
CA PRO A 209 4.77 -17.76 -4.36
C PRO A 209 5.68 -18.21 -5.50
N SER A 210 5.23 -17.99 -6.72
CA SER A 210 6.01 -18.19 -7.94
C SER A 210 5.97 -16.93 -8.79
N TYR A 211 7.08 -16.64 -9.46
CA TYR A 211 7.20 -15.53 -10.41
C TYR A 211 7.53 -16.12 -11.78
N THR A 212 6.67 -15.90 -12.74
CA THR A 212 6.93 -16.23 -14.14
C THR A 212 7.51 -15.01 -14.83
N TRP A 213 8.72 -15.14 -15.35
CA TRP A 213 9.47 -14.13 -16.06
C TRP A 213 9.50 -14.43 -17.55
N THR A 214 9.38 -13.38 -18.35
CA THR A 214 9.61 -13.45 -19.79
C THR A 214 10.51 -12.30 -20.23
N ARG A 215 11.20 -12.51 -21.35
CA ARG A 215 12.05 -11.48 -21.95
C ARG A 215 11.22 -10.65 -22.93
N LEU A 216 11.16 -9.35 -22.70
CA LEU A 216 10.53 -8.39 -23.59
C LEU A 216 11.51 -7.87 -24.65
N PRO A 217 11.03 -7.41 -25.82
CA PRO A 217 11.87 -6.87 -26.88
C PRO A 217 12.28 -5.41 -26.59
N VAL A 218 12.84 -5.15 -25.40
CA VAL A 218 13.32 -3.83 -24.97
C VAL A 218 14.83 -3.83 -24.78
N SER A 219 15.46 -2.65 -24.89
CA SER A 219 16.90 -2.50 -24.64
C SER A 219 17.22 -2.53 -23.14
N GLY A 220 18.33 -3.15 -22.75
CA GLY A 220 18.78 -3.17 -21.36
C GLY A 220 18.17 -4.31 -20.54
N ASP A 221 17.67 -3.99 -19.34
CA ASP A 221 16.96 -4.95 -18.49
C ASP A 221 15.62 -5.31 -19.15
N ALA A 222 15.61 -6.48 -19.80
CA ALA A 222 14.51 -6.94 -20.64
C ALA A 222 13.61 -7.98 -19.95
N TRP A 223 14.01 -8.51 -18.81
CA TRP A 223 13.23 -9.53 -18.11
C TRP A 223 12.14 -8.87 -17.29
N ARG A 224 10.90 -9.38 -17.42
CA ARG A 224 9.75 -8.88 -16.69
C ARG A 224 8.91 -10.03 -16.16
N VAL A 225 8.39 -9.85 -14.95
CA VAL A 225 7.41 -10.76 -14.35
C VAL A 225 6.08 -10.58 -15.09
N THR A 226 5.60 -11.63 -15.73
CA THR A 226 4.30 -11.65 -16.43
C THR A 226 3.22 -12.38 -15.66
N SER A 227 3.59 -13.10 -14.60
CA SER A 227 2.65 -13.72 -13.68
C SER A 227 3.30 -13.90 -12.32
N LEU A 228 2.53 -13.66 -11.27
CA LEU A 228 2.90 -13.99 -9.90
C LEU A 228 1.70 -14.54 -9.13
N GLY A 229 1.94 -15.53 -8.29
CA GLY A 229 0.84 -16.18 -7.59
C GLY A 229 1.27 -17.45 -6.88
N SER A 230 0.29 -18.19 -6.40
CA SER A 230 0.48 -19.48 -5.76
C SER A 230 -0.61 -20.44 -6.20
N LYS A 231 -0.35 -21.75 -6.10
CA LYS A 231 -1.35 -22.76 -6.45
C LYS A 231 -2.62 -22.66 -5.58
N ALA A 232 -2.48 -22.20 -4.34
CA ALA A 232 -3.59 -22.04 -3.40
C ALA A 232 -4.50 -20.84 -3.72
N PHE A 233 -3.94 -19.72 -4.17
CA PHE A 233 -4.66 -18.44 -4.31
C PHE A 233 -4.76 -17.91 -5.74
N GLY A 234 -4.24 -18.67 -6.71
CA GLY A 234 -4.23 -18.28 -8.12
C GLY A 234 -3.19 -17.21 -8.43
N ASP A 235 -3.22 -16.78 -9.69
CA ASP A 235 -2.21 -15.92 -10.29
C ASP A 235 -2.74 -14.53 -10.62
N THR A 236 -1.91 -13.53 -10.36
CA THR A 236 -2.00 -12.19 -10.94
C THR A 236 -1.13 -12.18 -12.19
N THR A 237 -1.70 -11.83 -13.34
CA THR A 237 -0.98 -11.76 -14.62
C THR A 237 -0.73 -10.31 -15.03
N VAL A 238 0.41 -10.06 -15.65
CA VAL A 238 0.87 -8.74 -16.03
C VAL A 238 1.24 -8.74 -17.51
N SER A 239 0.71 -7.78 -18.24
CA SER A 239 1.08 -7.51 -19.63
C SER A 239 1.79 -6.17 -19.73
N TYR A 240 2.64 -6.06 -20.75
CA TYR A 240 3.46 -4.89 -21.00
C TYR A 240 3.15 -4.31 -22.39
N ASP A 241 3.35 -3.01 -22.55
CA ASP A 241 3.26 -2.37 -23.86
C ASP A 241 4.56 -2.57 -24.69
N GLY A 242 4.57 -2.02 -25.91
CA GLY A 242 5.71 -2.17 -26.83
C GLY A 242 7.01 -1.53 -26.38
N VAL A 243 7.01 -0.73 -25.30
CA VAL A 243 8.22 -0.14 -24.70
C VAL A 243 8.51 -0.71 -23.31
N GLY A 244 7.80 -1.76 -22.90
CA GLY A 244 8.07 -2.51 -21.68
C GLY A 244 7.41 -1.95 -20.41
N ARG A 245 6.45 -1.02 -20.52
CA ARG A 245 5.70 -0.51 -19.37
C ARG A 245 4.49 -1.38 -19.08
N VAL A 246 4.07 -1.50 -17.83
CA VAL A 246 2.87 -2.25 -17.44
C VAL A 246 1.66 -1.68 -18.17
N SER A 247 0.95 -2.50 -18.94
CA SER A 247 -0.24 -2.09 -19.68
C SER A 247 -1.53 -2.61 -19.04
N THR A 248 -1.50 -3.85 -18.54
CA THR A 248 -2.62 -4.44 -17.80
C THR A 248 -2.14 -5.37 -16.70
N VAL A 249 -2.86 -5.37 -15.59
CA VAL A 249 -2.77 -6.38 -14.54
C VAL A 249 -4.13 -7.08 -14.44
N SER A 250 -4.16 -8.41 -14.50
CA SER A 250 -5.39 -9.18 -14.38
C SER A 250 -5.32 -10.13 -13.19
N GLU A 251 -6.37 -10.11 -12.40
CA GLU A 251 -6.55 -10.94 -11.21
C GLU A 251 -7.68 -11.92 -11.49
N THR A 252 -7.44 -13.19 -11.16
CA THR A 252 -8.46 -14.23 -11.29
C THR A 252 -9.61 -14.00 -10.32
N ALA A 253 -10.81 -14.45 -10.70
CA ALA A 253 -11.94 -14.47 -9.77
C ALA A 253 -11.62 -15.38 -8.57
N THR A 254 -12.11 -14.98 -7.39
CA THR A 254 -12.09 -15.76 -6.16
C THR A 254 -13.52 -16.19 -5.82
N ALA A 255 -13.73 -16.84 -4.68
CA ALA A 255 -15.08 -17.22 -4.23
C ALA A 255 -15.96 -15.98 -3.94
N THR A 256 -15.34 -14.89 -3.46
CA THR A 256 -16.01 -13.67 -3.00
C THR A 256 -15.87 -12.50 -3.96
N ASP A 257 -14.80 -12.46 -4.76
CA ASP A 257 -14.48 -11.36 -5.65
C ASP A 257 -14.53 -11.81 -7.14
N PRO A 258 -15.25 -11.10 -8.01
CA PRO A 258 -15.17 -11.35 -9.45
C PRO A 258 -13.77 -11.06 -10.01
N ALA A 259 -13.46 -11.60 -11.18
CA ALA A 259 -12.21 -11.29 -11.88
C ALA A 259 -12.10 -9.78 -12.16
N LYS A 260 -10.90 -9.24 -11.97
CA LYS A 260 -10.59 -7.83 -12.14
C LYS A 260 -9.49 -7.67 -13.19
N THR A 261 -9.64 -6.67 -14.06
CA THR A 261 -8.58 -6.25 -14.98
C THR A 261 -8.32 -4.78 -14.80
N VAL A 262 -7.11 -4.46 -14.39
CA VAL A 262 -6.60 -3.10 -14.24
C VAL A 262 -5.82 -2.74 -15.48
N ARG A 263 -6.11 -1.59 -16.07
CA ARG A 263 -5.41 -1.07 -17.25
C ARG A 263 -4.77 0.26 -16.90
N VAL A 264 -3.47 0.36 -17.21
CA VAL A 264 -2.69 1.59 -17.09
C VAL A 264 -2.62 2.24 -18.46
N THR A 265 -3.17 3.46 -18.57
CA THR A 265 -3.17 4.24 -19.82
C THR A 265 -2.06 5.28 -19.73
N TYR A 266 -1.24 5.37 -20.77
CA TYR A 266 -0.19 6.39 -20.87
C TYR A 266 -0.59 7.49 -21.84
N ALA A 267 -0.18 8.73 -21.54
CA ALA A 267 -0.41 9.85 -22.43
C ALA A 267 0.48 9.75 -23.69
N GLY A 268 -0.11 9.95 -24.86
CA GLY A 268 0.62 10.01 -26.13
C GLY A 268 1.12 11.42 -26.50
N ILE A 269 0.56 12.46 -25.89
CA ILE A 269 0.89 13.87 -26.12
C ILE A 269 0.90 14.61 -24.78
N SER A 270 1.73 15.65 -24.67
CA SER A 270 1.72 16.54 -23.51
C SER A 270 0.67 17.64 -23.69
N THR A 271 -0.17 17.83 -22.68
CA THR A 271 -1.16 18.92 -22.60
C THR A 271 -0.90 19.89 -21.45
N ALA A 272 0.00 19.55 -20.53
CA ALA A 272 0.47 20.46 -19.49
C ALA A 272 1.26 21.64 -20.11
N VAL A 273 0.89 22.88 -19.77
CA VAL A 273 1.49 24.11 -20.32
C VAL A 273 1.53 25.21 -19.28
N GLY A 274 2.72 25.76 -19.00
CA GLY A 274 2.91 26.76 -17.95
C GLY A 274 2.40 26.23 -16.60
N ASP A 275 1.52 27.00 -15.96
CA ASP A 275 0.89 26.63 -14.69
C ASP A 275 -0.38 25.76 -14.86
N THR A 276 -0.80 25.48 -16.10
CA THR A 276 -1.96 24.64 -16.35
C THR A 276 -1.56 23.17 -16.31
N LEU A 277 -2.13 22.45 -15.32
CA LEU A 277 -1.92 21.02 -15.20
C LEU A 277 -2.51 20.26 -16.39
N GLY A 278 -1.85 19.18 -16.78
CA GLY A 278 -2.31 18.34 -17.87
C GLY A 278 -1.58 17.01 -17.95
N ASP A 279 -1.70 16.37 -19.10
CA ASP A 279 -1.00 15.13 -19.42
C ASP A 279 0.45 15.44 -19.84
N VAL A 280 1.36 14.49 -19.64
CA VAL A 280 2.73 14.54 -20.16
C VAL A 280 3.03 13.25 -20.93
N ALA A 281 3.48 13.39 -22.18
CA ALA A 281 3.72 12.26 -23.05
C ALA A 281 4.67 11.23 -22.41
N GLY A 282 4.28 9.96 -22.43
CA GLY A 282 5.05 8.87 -21.83
C GLY A 282 4.71 8.58 -20.36
N GLN A 283 4.09 9.51 -19.64
CA GLN A 283 3.66 9.31 -18.26
C GLN A 283 2.25 8.70 -18.17
N VAL A 284 1.92 8.14 -17.00
CA VAL A 284 0.58 7.58 -16.75
C VAL A 284 -0.46 8.70 -16.81
N LYS A 285 -1.52 8.48 -17.59
CA LYS A 285 -2.67 9.38 -17.73
C LYS A 285 -3.78 9.00 -16.75
N ASP A 286 -4.14 7.72 -16.76
CA ASP A 286 -5.19 7.18 -15.90
C ASP A 286 -5.04 5.68 -15.69
N ILE A 287 -5.66 5.20 -14.60
CA ILE A 287 -5.83 3.78 -14.30
C ILE A 287 -7.31 3.47 -14.29
N THR A 288 -7.68 2.44 -15.05
CA THR A 288 -9.05 1.94 -15.13
C THR A 288 -9.14 0.53 -14.59
N VAL A 289 -10.23 0.23 -13.88
CA VAL A 289 -10.54 -1.11 -13.37
C VAL A 289 -11.79 -1.62 -14.05
N THR A 290 -11.69 -2.83 -14.60
CA THR A 290 -12.80 -3.59 -15.15
C THR A 290 -13.16 -4.71 -14.19
N THR A 291 -14.40 -4.71 -13.71
CA THR A 291 -14.96 -5.74 -12.84
C THR A 291 -16.24 -6.26 -13.48
N GLY A 292 -16.22 -7.49 -13.99
CA GLY A 292 -17.31 -8.01 -14.81
C GLY A 292 -17.54 -7.14 -16.06
N ALA A 293 -18.71 -6.52 -16.19
CA ALA A 293 -19.04 -5.61 -17.30
C ALA A 293 -18.79 -4.12 -16.99
N THR A 294 -18.42 -3.79 -15.75
CA THR A 294 -18.27 -2.41 -15.30
C THR A 294 -16.83 -1.96 -15.47
N VAL A 295 -16.61 -0.82 -16.13
CA VAL A 295 -15.31 -0.16 -16.25
C VAL A 295 -15.37 1.19 -15.56
N GLN A 296 -14.43 1.45 -14.65
CA GLN A 296 -14.31 2.73 -13.93
C GLN A 296 -12.88 3.27 -14.03
N THR A 297 -12.74 4.59 -14.18
CA THR A 297 -11.46 5.27 -13.96
C THR A 297 -11.33 5.58 -12.48
N LEU A 298 -10.40 4.92 -11.80
CA LEU A 298 -10.20 5.06 -10.36
C LEU A 298 -9.05 6.00 -10.00
N ALA A 299 -8.11 6.23 -10.93
CA ALA A 299 -7.07 7.23 -10.76
C ALA A 299 -6.84 8.01 -12.07
N ARG A 300 -6.69 9.33 -11.97
CA ARG A 300 -6.26 10.21 -13.05
C ARG A 300 -5.19 11.17 -12.56
N TYR A 301 -4.14 11.31 -13.35
CA TYR A 301 -2.90 11.97 -12.99
C TYR A 301 -2.75 13.28 -13.74
N HIS A 302 -2.30 14.31 -13.03
CA HIS A 302 -2.15 15.66 -13.56
C HIS A 302 -0.77 16.19 -13.23
N TYR A 303 -0.04 16.60 -14.27
CA TYR A 303 1.34 17.03 -14.20
C TYR A 303 1.47 18.50 -14.55
N ASP A 304 2.52 19.16 -14.08
CA ASP A 304 2.91 20.47 -14.60
C ASP A 304 3.72 20.35 -15.90
N ALA A 305 4.10 21.49 -16.50
CA ALA A 305 4.87 21.52 -17.74
C ALA A 305 6.31 20.96 -17.62
N SER A 306 6.82 20.75 -16.40
CA SER A 306 8.11 20.11 -16.14
C SER A 306 8.01 18.59 -16.00
N GLY A 307 6.80 18.04 -15.93
CA GLY A 307 6.56 16.62 -15.75
C GLY A 307 6.41 16.16 -14.31
N LEU A 308 6.40 17.08 -13.34
CA LEU A 308 6.16 16.76 -11.94
C LEU A 308 4.67 16.50 -11.70
N LEU A 309 4.36 15.40 -11.03
CA LEU A 309 2.99 15.03 -10.66
C LEU A 309 2.44 16.00 -9.60
N LYS A 310 1.38 16.74 -9.90
CA LYS A 310 0.80 17.71 -8.96
C LYS A 310 -0.49 17.26 -8.31
N GLN A 311 -1.26 16.41 -8.98
CA GLN A 311 -2.55 15.99 -8.47
C GLN A 311 -2.93 14.62 -9.01
N VAL A 312 -3.59 13.83 -8.16
CA VAL A 312 -4.26 12.60 -8.54
C VAL A 312 -5.71 12.67 -8.07
N THR A 313 -6.62 12.28 -8.95
CA THR A 313 -8.07 12.30 -8.68
C THR A 313 -8.65 10.91 -8.87
N ASN A 314 -9.77 10.62 -8.22
CA ASN A 314 -10.61 9.46 -8.50
C ASN A 314 -11.89 9.95 -9.21
N PRO A 315 -11.94 9.89 -10.56
CA PRO A 315 -13.11 10.34 -11.31
C PRO A 315 -14.39 9.55 -11.02
N ALA A 316 -14.30 8.29 -10.60
CA ALA A 316 -15.46 7.47 -10.29
C ALA A 316 -16.17 7.91 -9.00
N GLU A 317 -15.40 8.39 -8.02
CA GLU A 317 -15.93 8.93 -6.76
C GLU A 317 -16.04 10.46 -6.75
N GLY A 318 -15.42 11.15 -7.72
CA GLY A 318 -15.45 12.61 -7.82
C GLY A 318 -14.62 13.31 -6.73
N ILE A 319 -13.55 12.67 -6.27
CA ILE A 319 -12.68 13.15 -5.18
C ILE A 319 -11.23 13.35 -5.65
N ASP A 320 -10.50 14.19 -4.92
CA ASP A 320 -9.04 14.26 -5.02
C ASP A 320 -8.45 13.11 -4.17
N LEU A 321 -7.60 12.29 -4.79
CA LEU A 321 -6.85 11.25 -4.08
C LEU A 321 -5.57 11.82 -3.50
N ALA A 322 -4.88 12.69 -4.23
CA ALA A 322 -3.68 13.33 -3.71
C ALA A 322 -3.34 14.65 -4.38
N GLY A 323 -2.58 15.49 -3.68
CA GLY A 323 -2.04 16.75 -4.19
C GLY A 323 -0.63 17.02 -3.70
N TYR A 324 0.23 17.58 -4.56
CA TYR A 324 1.66 17.71 -4.28
C TYR A 324 2.22 19.08 -4.65
N THR A 325 3.15 19.55 -3.82
CA THR A 325 4.10 20.61 -4.19
C THR A 325 5.52 20.13 -3.95
N TYR A 326 6.48 20.78 -4.58
CA TYR A 326 7.88 20.36 -4.59
C TYR A 326 8.79 21.54 -4.29
N ASP A 327 9.93 21.25 -3.65
CA ASP A 327 11.01 22.21 -3.52
C ASP A 327 11.98 22.16 -4.72
N GLY A 328 13.08 22.91 -4.65
CA GLY A 328 14.05 22.99 -5.75
C GLY A 328 14.90 21.74 -5.99
N GLY A 329 14.77 20.71 -5.15
CA GLY A 329 15.41 19.40 -5.32
C GLY A 329 14.42 18.30 -5.71
N ASP A 330 13.25 18.69 -6.23
CA ASP A 330 12.12 17.81 -6.58
C ASP A 330 11.63 16.94 -5.40
N ARG A 331 11.91 17.36 -4.16
CA ARG A 331 11.39 16.71 -2.96
C ARG A 331 9.99 17.24 -2.66
N LEU A 332 9.11 16.38 -2.16
CA LEU A 332 7.78 16.80 -1.71
C LEU A 332 7.87 17.88 -0.64
N ALA A 333 7.43 19.10 -0.95
CA ALA A 333 7.33 20.21 0.00
C ALA A 333 5.98 20.22 0.72
N SER A 334 4.92 19.77 0.05
CA SER A 334 3.63 19.53 0.68
C SER A 334 2.93 18.35 0.02
N MET A 335 2.06 17.70 0.78
CA MET A 335 1.27 16.57 0.33
C MET A 335 -0.12 16.59 0.95
N THR A 336 -1.15 16.31 0.16
CA THR A 336 -2.48 15.95 0.63
C THR A 336 -2.77 14.53 0.21
N SER A 337 -3.21 13.67 1.14
CA SER A 337 -3.62 12.28 0.92
C SER A 337 -5.13 12.17 0.66
N ASP A 338 -5.60 10.96 0.37
CA ASP A 338 -6.99 10.65 -0.03
C ASP A 338 -8.00 10.87 1.09
N ASP A 339 -7.54 10.74 2.33
CA ASP A 339 -8.27 11.12 3.53
C ASP A 339 -8.36 12.64 3.73
N GLY A 340 -7.70 13.43 2.90
CA GLY A 340 -7.63 14.88 2.99
C GLY A 340 -6.63 15.39 4.03
N THR A 341 -5.86 14.52 4.68
CA THR A 341 -4.78 14.91 5.58
C THR A 341 -3.72 15.68 4.79
N ARG A 342 -3.25 16.82 5.32
CA ARG A 342 -2.25 17.66 4.65
C ARG A 342 -1.00 17.81 5.49
N TRP A 343 0.13 17.48 4.87
CA TRP A 343 1.48 17.60 5.41
C TRP A 343 2.28 18.67 4.70
N GLU A 344 2.99 19.49 5.47
CA GLU A 344 4.06 20.36 5.01
C GLU A 344 5.39 19.74 5.42
N LEU A 345 6.32 19.60 4.46
CA LEU A 345 7.59 18.90 4.62
C LEU A 345 8.74 19.89 4.35
N SER A 346 9.70 19.97 5.27
CA SER A 346 10.85 20.87 5.16
C SER A 346 12.15 20.11 5.38
N PHE A 347 12.99 20.04 4.36
CA PHE A 347 14.30 19.37 4.42
C PHE A 347 15.43 20.38 4.64
N THR A 348 16.38 20.04 5.51
CA THR A 348 17.53 20.91 5.82
C THR A 348 18.84 20.28 5.34
N GLY A 349 19.54 20.98 4.43
CA GLY A 349 20.86 20.56 3.97
C GLY A 349 20.85 19.18 3.33
N ASP A 350 21.74 18.32 3.81
CA ASP A 350 22.01 16.95 3.34
C ASP A 350 21.09 15.89 3.94
N ALA A 351 20.27 16.22 4.94
CA ALA A 351 19.42 15.25 5.63
C ALA A 351 18.21 14.82 4.78
N ALA A 352 17.99 13.50 4.67
CA ALA A 352 16.80 12.96 4.05
C ALA A 352 15.55 13.04 4.94
N ALA A 353 15.71 13.06 6.27
CA ALA A 353 14.59 13.21 7.18
C ALA A 353 14.02 14.65 7.10
N PRO A 354 12.74 14.84 6.72
CA PRO A 354 12.13 16.16 6.75
C PRO A 354 11.71 16.54 8.17
N GLN A 355 11.49 17.83 8.41
CA GLN A 355 10.53 18.27 9.41
C GLN A 355 9.13 18.14 8.79
N ALA A 356 8.25 17.38 9.43
CA ALA A 356 6.87 17.22 9.02
C ALA A 356 5.92 18.01 9.94
N LEU A 357 4.98 18.73 9.33
CA LEU A 357 3.89 19.42 10.02
C LEU A 357 2.56 19.05 9.38
N GLU A 358 1.70 18.43 10.17
CA GLU A 358 0.31 18.17 9.80
C GLU A 358 -0.55 19.42 9.99
N THR A 359 -1.37 19.77 9.01
CA THR A 359 -2.10 21.06 8.97
C THR A 359 -3.62 20.90 9.01
N THR A 360 -4.10 19.66 9.06
CA THR A 360 -5.53 19.31 9.01
C THR A 360 -6.13 18.98 10.38
N GLY A 361 -5.29 18.87 11.42
CA GLY A 361 -5.70 18.58 12.79
C GLY A 361 -6.14 17.13 12.97
N SER A 362 -5.52 16.21 12.25
CA SER A 362 -5.71 14.77 12.42
C SER A 362 -5.25 14.35 13.84
N PRO A 363 -5.85 13.29 14.40
CA PRO A 363 -5.44 12.80 15.71
C PRO A 363 -3.99 12.30 15.67
N GLU A 364 -3.24 12.57 16.74
CA GLU A 364 -1.91 12.00 16.90
C GLU A 364 -2.04 10.48 17.13
N PRO A 365 -1.29 9.63 16.40
CA PRO A 365 -1.34 8.19 16.59
C PRO A 365 -1.05 7.78 18.04
N GLY A 366 -1.91 6.93 18.62
CA GLY A 366 -1.79 6.52 20.02
C GLY A 366 -2.40 7.50 21.05
N ALA A 367 -2.91 8.66 20.63
CA ALA A 367 -3.60 9.59 21.52
C ALA A 367 -4.94 9.03 22.06
N GLU A 368 -5.51 9.75 23.03
CA GLU A 368 -6.87 9.49 23.51
C GLU A 368 -7.87 9.63 22.36
N VAL A 369 -8.85 8.73 22.34
CA VAL A 369 -9.71 8.50 21.18
C VAL A 369 -11.10 9.03 21.47
N ASP A 370 -11.50 10.06 20.74
CA ASP A 370 -12.86 10.61 20.79
C ASP A 370 -13.76 9.81 19.85
N GLY A 371 -14.58 8.91 20.38
CA GLY A 371 -15.56 8.16 19.57
C GLY A 371 -16.02 6.87 20.22
N GLU A 372 -16.98 6.93 21.13
CA GLU A 372 -17.70 5.76 21.63
C GLU A 372 -19.21 5.92 21.41
N ASP A 373 -19.83 4.88 20.85
CA ASP A 373 -21.28 4.62 20.75
C ASP A 373 -22.18 5.85 20.49
N VAL A 374 -21.95 6.58 19.40
CA VAL A 374 -22.92 7.58 18.93
C VAL A 374 -24.01 6.87 18.10
N ILE A 375 -25.25 6.93 18.59
CA ILE A 375 -26.44 6.44 17.87
C ILE A 375 -26.62 7.34 16.63
N PRO A 376 -26.82 6.79 15.42
CA PRO A 376 -27.00 7.61 14.24
C PRO A 376 -28.31 8.39 14.40
N PRO A 377 -28.40 9.65 13.93
CA PRO A 377 -29.66 10.37 13.90
C PRO A 377 -30.73 9.51 13.21
N ALA A 378 -31.95 9.49 13.75
CA ALA A 378 -33.04 8.60 13.34
C ALA A 378 -33.53 8.77 11.88
N GLU A 379 -32.90 9.64 11.09
CA GLU A 379 -33.27 9.99 9.72
C GLU A 379 -32.24 9.58 8.65
N GLU A 380 -31.06 9.07 9.04
CA GLU A 380 -30.05 8.59 8.07
C GLU A 380 -30.41 7.17 7.61
N PRO A 381 -30.57 6.92 6.29
CA PRO A 381 -30.84 5.58 5.79
C PRO A 381 -29.63 4.68 6.05
N VAL A 382 -29.87 3.56 6.74
CA VAL A 382 -28.90 2.47 6.86
C VAL A 382 -28.70 1.87 5.47
N GLY A 383 -27.50 2.01 4.89
CA GLY A 383 -27.18 1.38 3.60
C GLY A 383 -26.24 2.17 2.69
N ALA A 384 -25.23 1.45 2.19
CA ALA A 384 -24.25 1.76 1.13
C ALA A 384 -23.16 2.81 1.39
N SER A 385 -23.34 3.77 2.30
CA SER A 385 -22.30 4.77 2.58
C SER A 385 -21.75 4.63 4.00
N ALA A 386 -20.43 4.78 4.17
CA ALA A 386 -19.80 4.71 5.48
C ALA A 386 -20.42 5.72 6.47
N TYR A 387 -20.53 5.34 7.75
CA TYR A 387 -20.99 6.24 8.81
C TYR A 387 -19.99 6.31 9.96
N PRO A 388 -19.62 7.53 10.41
CA PRO A 388 -20.00 8.82 9.81
C PRO A 388 -19.33 9.01 8.45
N ALA A 389 -19.95 9.78 7.55
CA ALA A 389 -19.49 9.93 6.16
C ALA A 389 -18.03 10.40 6.02
N LYS A 390 -17.52 11.14 7.02
CA LYS A 390 -16.11 11.57 7.08
C LYS A 390 -15.12 10.40 7.19
N CYS A 391 -15.57 9.22 7.60
CA CYS A 391 -14.80 7.99 7.78
C CYS A 391 -15.00 7.02 6.60
N SER A 392 -14.98 7.53 5.37
CA SER A 392 -15.28 6.74 4.15
C SER A 392 -14.13 5.87 3.63
N ALA A 393 -12.88 6.20 3.92
CA ALA A 393 -11.70 5.42 3.59
C ALA A 393 -11.30 4.42 4.69
N ALA A 394 -10.67 3.31 4.31
CA ALA A 394 -10.17 2.29 5.23
C ALA A 394 -9.11 2.85 6.20
N ASN A 395 -8.22 3.73 5.72
CA ASN A 395 -7.20 4.39 6.53
C ASN A 395 -7.77 5.21 7.69
N HIS A 396 -8.92 5.86 7.50
CA HIS A 396 -9.57 6.61 8.60
C HIS A 396 -9.83 5.72 9.82
N TRP A 397 -10.17 4.46 9.59
CA TRP A 397 -10.45 3.51 10.66
C TRP A 397 -9.16 2.83 11.12
N MET A 398 -8.46 2.17 10.21
CA MET A 398 -7.34 1.28 10.51
C MET A 398 -6.11 2.03 11.02
N ARG A 399 -5.87 3.25 10.52
CA ARG A 399 -4.76 4.13 10.95
C ARG A 399 -5.23 5.30 11.81
N TYR A 400 -6.53 5.41 12.08
CA TYR A 400 -7.14 6.48 12.86
C TYR A 400 -6.77 7.89 12.38
N THR A 401 -6.73 8.12 11.06
CA THR A 401 -6.33 9.41 10.50
C THR A 401 -7.37 10.52 10.69
N LYS A 402 -8.55 10.22 11.26
CA LYS A 402 -9.60 11.20 11.57
C LYS A 402 -10.25 10.94 12.93
N SER A 403 -10.42 12.02 13.70
CA SER A 403 -11.13 11.98 14.99
C SER A 403 -12.56 11.46 14.80
N GLY A 404 -13.00 10.54 15.68
CA GLY A 404 -14.30 9.89 15.58
C GLY A 404 -14.39 8.73 14.59
N CYS A 405 -13.30 8.37 13.90
CA CYS A 405 -13.24 7.19 13.03
C CYS A 405 -12.73 5.97 13.80
N THR A 406 -13.36 5.69 14.94
CA THR A 406 -13.18 4.42 15.65
C THR A 406 -14.52 3.91 16.16
N THR A 407 -14.66 2.60 16.34
CA THR A 407 -15.88 2.05 16.89
C THR A 407 -15.71 0.63 17.42
N LYS A 408 -16.65 0.18 18.23
CA LYS A 408 -16.81 -1.24 18.56
C LYS A 408 -17.20 -2.02 17.29
N VAL A 409 -16.65 -3.22 17.12
CA VAL A 409 -16.82 -3.99 15.88
C VAL A 409 -17.41 -5.37 16.10
N ALA A 410 -18.20 -5.83 15.13
CA ALA A 410 -18.74 -7.18 15.04
C ALA A 410 -17.74 -8.07 14.28
N HIS A 411 -16.95 -8.84 15.03
CA HIS A 411 -15.96 -9.75 14.47
C HIS A 411 -15.83 -11.01 15.35
N TYR A 412 -16.63 -12.03 15.04
CA TYR A 412 -16.83 -13.24 15.84
C TYR A 412 -17.14 -12.89 17.30
N GLY A 413 -18.20 -12.12 17.46
CA GLY A 413 -18.57 -11.43 18.69
C GLY A 413 -18.16 -9.97 18.69
N TRP A 414 -18.71 -9.21 19.65
CA TRP A 414 -18.40 -7.80 19.80
C TRP A 414 -17.00 -7.58 20.39
N ARG A 415 -16.16 -6.81 19.71
CA ARG A 415 -14.80 -6.48 20.15
C ARG A 415 -14.62 -4.97 20.30
N TRP A 416 -13.89 -4.60 21.35
CA TRP A 416 -13.49 -3.21 21.58
C TRP A 416 -12.16 -2.95 20.86
N PRO A 417 -12.04 -1.81 20.14
CA PRO A 417 -10.82 -1.49 19.44
C PRO A 417 -9.75 -1.00 20.41
N GLU A 418 -8.50 -1.33 20.12
CA GLU A 418 -7.33 -0.92 20.89
C GLU A 418 -6.17 -0.53 19.98
N TRP A 419 -5.18 0.17 20.56
CA TRP A 419 -3.97 0.52 19.84
C TRP A 419 -3.03 -0.68 19.76
N LYS A 420 -2.60 -1.01 18.54
CA LYS A 420 -1.56 -1.99 18.24
C LYS A 420 -0.31 -1.28 17.77
N THR A 421 0.84 -1.94 17.92
CA THR A 421 2.14 -1.38 17.54
C THR A 421 2.85 -2.36 16.63
N THR A 422 3.20 -1.95 15.42
CA THR A 422 4.00 -2.76 14.49
C THR A 422 5.46 -2.84 14.98
N PRO A 423 6.28 -3.75 14.44
CA PRO A 423 7.72 -3.79 14.73
C PRO A 423 8.44 -2.47 14.48
N SER A 424 8.10 -1.72 13.41
CA SER A 424 8.65 -0.38 13.16
C SER A 424 8.21 0.69 14.16
N GLY A 425 7.34 0.35 15.12
CA GLY A 425 6.79 1.28 16.11
C GLY A 425 5.48 1.97 15.71
N ARG A 426 4.98 1.74 14.49
CA ARG A 426 3.76 2.37 14.00
C ARG A 426 2.54 1.97 14.81
N LYS A 427 1.72 2.96 15.19
CA LYS A 427 0.45 2.73 15.90
C LYS A 427 -0.69 2.56 14.91
N VAL A 428 -1.43 1.46 15.06
CA VAL A 428 -2.62 1.14 14.24
C VAL A 428 -3.78 0.74 15.13
N ARG A 429 -5.01 0.84 14.62
CA ARG A 429 -6.21 0.38 15.33
C ARG A 429 -6.43 -1.09 15.03
N GLY A 430 -6.57 -1.89 16.08
CA GLY A 430 -6.85 -3.30 15.96
C GLY A 430 -7.82 -3.80 17.03
N ILE A 431 -8.15 -5.09 16.95
CA ILE A 431 -8.89 -5.81 17.99
C ILE A 431 -8.13 -7.08 18.38
N TYR A 432 -8.41 -7.61 19.56
CA TYR A 432 -7.91 -8.93 19.97
C TYR A 432 -8.97 -10.00 19.78
N LYS A 433 -8.64 -11.02 18.97
CA LYS A 433 -9.40 -12.26 18.83
C LYS A 433 -8.46 -13.46 18.88
N ASP A 434 -7.73 -13.67 17.79
CA ASP A 434 -6.80 -14.78 17.57
C ASP A 434 -5.70 -14.38 16.57
N HIS A 435 -5.39 -13.07 16.49
CA HIS A 435 -4.35 -12.51 15.66
C HIS A 435 -4.49 -12.92 14.19
N CYS A 436 -3.55 -13.66 13.62
CA CYS A 436 -3.55 -14.03 12.20
C CYS A 436 -4.39 -15.29 11.95
N THR A 437 -5.71 -15.24 12.22
CA THR A 437 -6.61 -16.41 12.11
C THR A 437 -6.32 -17.25 10.86
N LYS A 438 -6.24 -18.58 11.00
CA LYS A 438 -5.94 -19.52 9.91
C LYS A 438 -4.58 -19.27 9.25
N SER A 439 -3.60 -18.73 9.96
CA SER A 439 -2.22 -18.58 9.50
C SER A 439 -1.28 -18.38 10.70
N SER A 440 0.02 -18.43 10.47
CA SER A 440 1.01 -18.21 11.54
C SER A 440 0.99 -16.74 11.98
N ASP A 441 1.08 -16.47 13.27
CA ASP A 441 1.27 -15.12 13.81
C ASP A 441 2.65 -14.56 13.51
N LYS A 442 3.64 -15.47 13.45
CA LYS A 442 5.06 -15.12 13.31
C LYS A 442 5.75 -16.00 12.26
N PRO A 443 5.34 -15.93 10.98
CA PRO A 443 5.98 -16.71 9.92
C PRO A 443 7.48 -16.41 9.88
N ASP A 444 8.32 -17.43 10.05
CA ASP A 444 9.79 -17.31 10.07
C ASP A 444 10.33 -16.23 11.05
N GLY A 445 9.57 -15.94 12.11
CA GLY A 445 9.90 -14.94 13.12
C GLY A 445 9.47 -13.49 12.79
N PHE A 446 8.84 -13.23 11.65
CA PHE A 446 8.28 -11.91 11.32
C PHE A 446 6.96 -11.68 12.05
N ASP A 447 6.90 -10.72 12.98
CA ASP A 447 5.72 -10.48 13.82
C ASP A 447 4.60 -9.76 13.06
N PHE A 448 3.61 -10.52 12.55
CA PHE A 448 2.51 -10.01 11.74
C PHE A 448 1.25 -9.64 12.55
N ARG A 449 1.24 -9.98 13.85
CA ARG A 449 0.06 -9.86 14.72
C ARG A 449 -0.57 -8.48 14.74
N ALA A 450 0.23 -7.42 14.81
CA ALA A 450 -0.30 -6.05 14.83
C ALA A 450 -1.05 -5.68 13.53
N ALA A 451 -0.57 -6.17 12.38
CA ALA A 451 -1.24 -5.97 11.10
C ALA A 451 -2.49 -6.86 10.97
N CYS A 452 -2.44 -8.11 11.46
CA CYS A 452 -3.60 -9.00 11.50
C CYS A 452 -4.71 -8.46 12.41
N ASP A 453 -4.37 -8.02 13.63
CA ASP A 453 -5.32 -7.38 14.56
C ASP A 453 -5.96 -6.13 13.95
N MET A 454 -5.21 -5.38 13.14
CA MET A 454 -5.70 -4.21 12.39
C MET A 454 -6.63 -4.60 11.24
N HIS A 455 -6.31 -5.68 10.51
CA HIS A 455 -7.14 -6.23 9.45
C HIS A 455 -8.47 -6.75 9.99
N ASP A 456 -8.45 -7.51 11.09
CA ASP A 456 -9.63 -7.96 11.83
C ASP A 456 -10.53 -6.80 12.23
N TYR A 457 -9.93 -5.70 12.70
CA TYR A 457 -10.66 -4.48 13.02
C TYR A 457 -11.30 -3.87 11.77
N GLY A 458 -10.56 -3.70 10.67
CA GLY A 458 -11.10 -3.20 9.40
C GLY A 458 -12.26 -4.05 8.87
N TYR A 459 -12.13 -5.38 8.92
CA TYR A 459 -13.19 -6.32 8.58
C TYR A 459 -14.39 -6.19 9.53
N GLY A 460 -14.16 -6.01 10.83
CA GLY A 460 -15.21 -5.78 11.80
C GLY A 460 -15.96 -4.46 11.60
N VAL A 461 -15.26 -3.40 11.17
CA VAL A 461 -15.90 -2.11 10.81
C VAL A 461 -16.80 -2.27 9.58
N ILE A 462 -16.39 -3.05 8.58
CA ILE A 462 -17.30 -3.45 7.48
C ILE A 462 -18.42 -4.33 8.02
N GLY A 463 -18.08 -5.29 8.88
CA GLY A 463 -18.99 -6.24 9.54
C GLY A 463 -20.19 -5.56 10.20
N ASN A 464 -19.95 -4.42 10.85
CA ASN A 464 -20.99 -3.60 11.47
C ASN A 464 -22.13 -3.23 10.51
N SER A 465 -21.86 -3.08 9.20
CA SER A 465 -22.89 -2.78 8.19
C SER A 465 -23.91 -3.91 7.99
N TYR A 466 -23.57 -5.14 8.40
CA TYR A 466 -24.48 -6.29 8.42
C TYR A 466 -25.24 -6.44 9.74
N THR A 467 -25.02 -5.52 10.69
CA THR A 467 -25.64 -5.52 12.01
C THR A 467 -26.51 -4.27 12.21
N SER A 468 -27.09 -4.09 13.40
CA SER A 468 -27.78 -2.86 13.79
C SER A 468 -26.85 -1.76 14.33
N HIS A 469 -25.53 -1.90 14.17
CA HIS A 469 -24.55 -0.94 14.68
C HIS A 469 -24.40 0.25 13.75
N SER A 470 -24.21 1.42 14.34
CA SER A 470 -24.33 2.70 13.66
C SER A 470 -23.10 3.11 12.87
N HIS A 471 -21.93 2.70 13.34
CA HIS A 471 -20.64 3.07 12.76
C HIS A 471 -20.11 1.93 11.92
N TYR A 472 -19.92 2.17 10.63
CA TYR A 472 -19.49 1.14 9.70
C TYR A 472 -18.79 1.73 8.48
N LEU A 473 -18.01 0.88 7.83
CA LEU A 473 -17.42 1.11 6.52
C LEU A 473 -18.24 0.36 5.48
N ASP A 474 -18.30 0.88 4.25
CA ASP A 474 -19.04 0.21 3.17
C ASP A 474 -18.43 -1.18 2.86
N THR A 475 -19.31 -2.15 2.65
CA THR A 475 -19.03 -3.50 2.14
C THR A 475 -18.16 -3.54 0.89
N SER A 476 -18.24 -2.51 0.03
CA SER A 476 -17.39 -2.39 -1.16
C SER A 476 -15.90 -2.15 -0.85
N LYS A 477 -15.57 -1.75 0.39
CA LYS A 477 -14.22 -1.36 0.81
C LYS A 477 -13.38 -2.54 1.33
N LYS A 478 -13.81 -3.79 1.14
CA LYS A 478 -12.99 -4.98 1.46
C LYS A 478 -11.60 -4.89 0.82
N SER A 479 -11.52 -4.61 -0.48
CA SER A 479 -10.23 -4.51 -1.17
C SER A 479 -9.35 -3.38 -0.59
N ALA A 480 -9.94 -2.25 -0.18
CA ALA A 480 -9.21 -1.17 0.48
C ALA A 480 -8.64 -1.61 1.85
N VAL A 481 -9.41 -2.37 2.64
CA VAL A 481 -8.93 -2.94 3.91
C VAL A 481 -7.78 -3.94 3.68
N ASP A 482 -7.91 -4.82 2.69
CA ASP A 482 -6.87 -5.79 2.31
C ASP A 482 -5.59 -5.08 1.83
N THR A 483 -5.73 -3.98 1.09
CA THR A 483 -4.61 -3.14 0.66
C THR A 483 -3.90 -2.48 1.83
N VAL A 484 -4.64 -1.87 2.77
CA VAL A 484 -4.04 -1.26 3.97
C VAL A 484 -3.33 -2.31 4.82
N PHE A 485 -3.87 -3.53 4.90
CA PHE A 485 -3.20 -4.66 5.53
C PHE A 485 -1.89 -5.02 4.85
N TYR A 486 -1.88 -5.21 3.52
CA TYR A 486 -0.66 -5.50 2.77
C TYR A 486 0.39 -4.40 2.91
N ASN A 487 0.01 -3.13 2.76
CA ASN A 487 0.94 -2.01 2.89
C ASN A 487 1.51 -1.92 4.31
N THR A 488 0.70 -2.19 5.33
CA THR A 488 1.19 -2.23 6.72
C THR A 488 2.17 -3.37 6.94
N LEU A 489 1.94 -4.55 6.35
CA LEU A 489 2.92 -5.63 6.36
C LEU A 489 4.21 -5.24 5.61
N LYS A 490 4.09 -4.74 4.37
CA LYS A 490 5.22 -4.40 3.49
C LYS A 490 6.09 -3.29 4.06
N ASP A 491 5.46 -2.22 4.55
CA ASP A 491 6.13 -0.95 4.85
C ASP A 491 6.36 -0.75 6.34
N ASP A 492 5.46 -1.24 7.21
CA ASP A 492 5.54 -1.00 8.66
C ASP A 492 5.99 -2.23 9.46
N VAL A 493 5.86 -3.44 8.90
CA VAL A 493 6.38 -4.66 9.52
C VAL A 493 7.72 -5.02 8.90
N CYS A 494 7.77 -5.22 7.59
CA CYS A 494 8.97 -5.74 6.92
C CYS A 494 10.15 -4.75 6.89
N SER A 495 9.91 -3.44 7.03
CA SER A 495 10.98 -2.43 7.05
C SER A 495 11.95 -2.59 8.23
N ASP A 496 11.45 -3.08 9.36
CA ASP A 496 12.21 -3.29 10.61
C ASP A 496 13.17 -4.50 10.53
N TYR A 497 12.94 -5.42 9.59
CA TYR A 497 13.74 -6.63 9.47
C TYR A 497 14.90 -6.49 8.49
N ARG A 498 15.93 -7.32 8.73
CA ARG A 498 17.13 -7.38 7.87
C ARG A 498 16.87 -8.03 6.52
N HIS A 499 16.01 -9.05 6.46
CA HIS A 499 15.69 -9.81 5.25
C HIS A 499 14.33 -9.37 4.72
N LYS A 500 14.31 -8.19 4.10
CA LYS A 500 13.10 -7.46 3.71
C LYS A 500 12.35 -8.18 2.60
N SER A 501 13.04 -8.70 1.58
CA SER A 501 12.38 -9.37 0.45
C SER A 501 11.72 -10.68 0.87
N ILE A 502 12.33 -11.43 1.80
CA ILE A 502 11.73 -12.65 2.35
C ILE A 502 10.46 -12.31 3.16
N CYS A 503 10.54 -11.31 4.04
CA CYS A 503 9.36 -10.83 4.79
C CYS A 503 8.23 -10.38 3.86
N ARG A 504 8.56 -9.61 2.81
CA ARG A 504 7.59 -9.18 1.79
C ARG A 504 6.99 -10.35 1.00
N GLY A 505 7.75 -11.44 0.81
CA GLY A 505 7.24 -12.69 0.27
C GLY A 505 6.16 -13.31 1.15
N TYR A 506 6.37 -13.37 2.47
CA TYR A 506 5.33 -13.79 3.42
C TYR A 506 4.15 -12.82 3.40
N ALA A 507 4.39 -11.51 3.42
CA ALA A 507 3.32 -10.50 3.36
C ALA A 507 2.42 -10.67 2.13
N TRP A 508 3.01 -10.98 0.97
CA TRP A 508 2.28 -11.28 -0.25
C TRP A 508 1.40 -12.53 -0.12
N THR A 509 1.91 -13.62 0.48
CA THR A 509 1.11 -14.82 0.75
C THR A 509 -0.09 -14.52 1.65
N TYR A 510 0.08 -13.70 2.69
CA TYR A 510 -1.00 -13.33 3.62
C TYR A 510 -2.05 -12.46 2.92
N TYR A 511 -1.62 -11.48 2.14
CA TYR A 511 -2.52 -10.66 1.33
C TYR A 511 -3.34 -11.51 0.35
N GLN A 512 -2.70 -12.44 -0.36
CA GLN A 512 -3.40 -13.31 -1.30
C GLN A 512 -4.40 -14.23 -0.59
N ALA A 513 -4.11 -14.68 0.63
CA ALA A 513 -5.04 -15.46 1.44
C ALA A 513 -6.31 -14.67 1.79
N VAL A 514 -6.19 -13.45 2.36
CA VAL A 514 -7.36 -12.64 2.74
C VAL A 514 -8.13 -12.10 1.54
N LYS A 515 -7.43 -11.79 0.44
CA LYS A 515 -8.05 -11.44 -0.83
C LYS A 515 -8.87 -12.60 -1.41
N SER A 516 -8.36 -13.83 -1.31
CA SER A 516 -9.00 -15.01 -1.88
C SER A 516 -10.13 -15.59 -1.02
N GLN A 517 -9.99 -15.56 0.31
CA GLN A 517 -10.85 -16.33 1.23
C GLN A 517 -11.45 -15.48 2.35
N GLY A 518 -10.99 -14.25 2.55
CA GLY A 518 -11.51 -13.38 3.59
C GLY A 518 -12.91 -12.89 3.24
N ASP A 519 -13.80 -12.87 4.22
CA ASP A 519 -15.14 -12.28 4.08
C ASP A 519 -15.47 -11.51 5.37
N PRO A 520 -15.58 -10.16 5.30
CA PRO A 520 -15.99 -9.34 6.44
C PRO A 520 -17.34 -9.77 7.05
N LYS A 521 -18.23 -10.35 6.24
CA LYS A 521 -19.55 -10.80 6.70
C LYS A 521 -19.48 -11.99 7.66
N ASN A 522 -18.49 -12.88 7.50
CA ASN A 522 -18.34 -14.05 8.36
C ASN A 522 -18.16 -13.66 9.84
N GLY A 523 -17.42 -12.57 10.09
CA GLY A 523 -17.25 -12.03 11.44
C GLY A 523 -18.56 -11.48 12.03
N ALA A 524 -19.39 -10.86 11.20
CA ALA A 524 -20.67 -10.29 11.62
C ALA A 524 -21.75 -11.36 11.86
N ASP A 525 -21.88 -12.36 10.97
CA ASP A 525 -22.84 -13.46 11.09
C ASP A 525 -22.61 -14.33 12.35
N ALA A 526 -21.37 -14.34 12.87
CA ALA A 526 -20.98 -15.04 14.08
C ALA A 526 -21.11 -14.20 15.37
N THR A 527 -21.64 -12.97 15.27
CA THR A 527 -21.87 -12.03 16.39
C THR A 527 -23.33 -12.07 16.84
#